data_AF-A0A933BGI1-F1
#
_entry.id   AF-A0A933BGI1-F1
#
_cell.length_a   1.000
_cell.length_b   1.000
_cell.length_c   1.000
_cell.angle_alpha   90.00
_cell.angle_beta   90.00
_cell.angle_gamma   90.00
#
_symmetry.space_group_name_H-M   'P 1'
#
loop_
_entity.id
_entity.type
_entity.pdbx_description
1 polymer ?
#
loop_
_entity_poly.entity_id
_entity_poly.type
_entity_poly.pdbx_seq_one_letter_code
_entity_poly.pdbx_strand_id
1 'polypeptide(L)'
;FEEWGNPKNKEDYLYIRSYSPYENLKAISYPAMLVNTSFHDSEVMYWEPAKYVAKLRRLKTDSNPLLLKTNMSAGHAGSSGRYDFLREIAFDYAFILSQMGAGPALNGR
;
A
#
# COMPACT_ATOMS: atom_id res chain seq x y z
N PHE A 1 3.35 -10.25 20.36
CA PHE A 1 2.04 -10.90 20.11
C PHE A 1 0.93 -10.34 21.00
N GLU A 2 1.22 -9.33 21.83
CA GLU A 2 0.25 -8.80 22.80
C GLU A 2 -0.91 -8.05 22.13
N GLU A 3 -0.64 -7.36 21.02
CA GLU A 3 -1.65 -6.56 20.32
C GLU A 3 -2.62 -7.38 19.46
N TRP A 4 -2.09 -8.23 18.58
CA TRP A 4 -2.89 -8.89 17.52
C TRP A 4 -3.11 -10.39 17.74
N GLY A 5 -2.51 -10.97 18.78
CA GLY A 5 -2.46 -12.42 19.01
C GLY A 5 -1.23 -13.09 18.40
N ASN A 6 -1.07 -14.39 18.65
CA ASN A 6 0.05 -15.19 18.17
C ASN A 6 -0.42 -16.21 17.11
N PRO A 7 -0.11 -16.05 15.82
CA PRO A 7 -0.57 -16.95 14.76
C PRO A 7 0.03 -18.37 14.86
N LYS A 8 0.91 -18.65 15.83
CA LYS A 8 1.30 -20.02 16.18
C LYS A 8 0.19 -20.76 16.96
N ASN A 9 -0.72 -20.03 17.60
CA ASN A 9 -1.93 -20.56 18.20
C ASN A 9 -3.02 -20.64 17.12
N LYS A 10 -3.73 -21.77 17.07
CA LYS A 10 -4.73 -22.02 16.03
C LYS A 10 -5.90 -21.02 16.05
N GLU A 11 -6.39 -20.67 17.22
CA GLU A 11 -7.53 -19.75 17.37
C GLU A 11 -7.14 -18.34 16.92
N ASP A 12 -6.02 -17.82 17.43
CA ASP A 12 -5.45 -16.53 17.00
C ASP A 12 -5.19 -16.52 15.49
N TYR A 13 -4.62 -17.59 14.93
CA TYR A 13 -4.38 -17.69 13.48
C TYR A 13 -5.66 -17.57 12.67
N LEU A 14 -6.71 -18.31 13.05
CA LEU A 14 -7.99 -18.26 12.33
C LEU A 14 -8.62 -16.87 12.43
N TYR A 15 -8.50 -16.23 13.59
CA TYR A 15 -8.99 -14.87 13.79
C TYR A 15 -8.20 -13.85 12.95
N ILE A 16 -6.87 -13.83 13.03
CA ILE A 16 -5.98 -12.96 12.23
C ILE A 16 -6.24 -13.16 10.73
N ARG A 17 -6.35 -14.42 10.29
CA ARG A 17 -6.62 -14.75 8.89
C ARG A 17 -7.97 -14.21 8.42
N SER A 18 -8.98 -14.15 9.28
CA SER A 18 -10.32 -13.70 8.90
C SER A 18 -10.36 -12.26 8.39
N TYR A 19 -9.44 -11.40 8.86
CA TYR A 19 -9.37 -10.00 8.46
C TYR A 19 -8.07 -9.61 7.75
N SER A 20 -7.06 -10.49 7.69
CA SER A 20 -5.79 -10.21 7.03
C SER A 20 -6.00 -9.70 5.59
N PRO A 21 -5.56 -8.47 5.25
CA PRO A 21 -5.79 -7.90 3.93
C PRO A 21 -5.24 -8.77 2.81
N TYR A 22 -4.05 -9.35 3.00
CA TYR A 22 -3.38 -10.16 1.98
C TYR A 22 -4.10 -11.50 1.72
N GLU A 23 -4.54 -12.18 2.78
CA GLU A 23 -5.23 -13.48 2.65
C GLU A 23 -6.62 -13.33 2.02
N ASN A 24 -7.28 -12.19 2.24
CA ASN A 24 -8.67 -11.96 1.81
C ASN A 24 -8.82 -11.22 0.47
N LEU A 25 -7.73 -11.04 -0.29
CA LEU A 25 -7.81 -10.54 -1.66
C LEU A 25 -8.61 -11.50 -2.56
N LYS A 26 -9.50 -10.94 -3.40
CA LYS A 26 -10.46 -11.66 -4.25
C LYS A 26 -10.43 -11.08 -5.67
N ALA A 27 -10.98 -11.82 -6.63
CA ALA A 27 -11.15 -11.33 -7.98
C ALA A 27 -12.39 -10.42 -8.09
N ILE A 28 -12.21 -9.14 -7.78
CA ILE A 28 -13.26 -8.11 -7.80
C ILE A 28 -12.71 -6.79 -8.35
N SER A 29 -13.61 -5.83 -8.57
CA SER A 29 -13.21 -4.44 -8.82
C SER A 29 -12.71 -3.80 -7.52
N TYR A 30 -11.54 -3.16 -7.58
CA TYR A 30 -10.94 -2.39 -6.50
C TYR A 30 -10.93 -0.91 -6.86
N PRO A 31 -10.97 0.02 -5.88
CA PRO A 31 -10.79 1.44 -6.15
C PRO A 31 -9.40 1.75 -6.72
N ALA A 32 -9.19 2.97 -7.20
CA ALA A 32 -7.85 3.47 -7.47
C ALA A 32 -7.05 3.49 -6.16
N MET A 33 -5.82 2.97 -6.17
CA MET A 33 -5.00 2.88 -4.97
C MET A 33 -3.56 3.30 -5.20
N LEU A 34 -3.03 4.06 -4.25
CA LEU A 34 -1.62 4.36 -4.07
C LEU A 34 -1.14 3.69 -2.78
N VAL A 35 -0.20 2.76 -2.91
CA VAL A 35 0.42 2.06 -1.78
C VAL A 35 1.84 2.59 -1.61
N ASN A 36 2.09 3.26 -0.49
CA ASN A 36 3.38 3.85 -0.13
C ASN A 36 4.15 2.92 0.82
N THR A 37 5.46 2.82 0.64
CA THR A 37 6.36 2.09 1.54
C THR A 37 7.78 2.63 1.41
N SER A 38 8.67 2.27 2.34
CA SER A 38 10.09 2.59 2.26
C SER A 38 10.94 1.32 2.28
N PHE A 39 12.01 1.31 1.49
CA PHE A 39 12.89 0.14 1.38
C PHE A 39 13.64 -0.17 2.68
N HIS A 40 14.01 0.86 3.45
CA HIS A 40 14.70 0.72 4.73
C HIS A 40 13.77 0.86 5.95
N ASP A 41 12.47 0.60 5.78
CA ASP A 41 11.52 0.58 6.90
C ASP A 41 11.81 -0.62 7.83
N SER A 42 12.27 -0.33 9.05
CA SER A 42 12.59 -1.33 10.06
C SER A 42 11.39 -1.78 10.89
N GLU A 43 10.25 -1.10 10.80
CA GLU A 43 9.03 -1.42 11.56
C GLU A 43 8.04 -2.22 10.71
N VAL A 44 7.87 -1.84 9.44
CA VAL A 44 7.00 -2.51 8.48
C VAL A 44 7.76 -2.78 7.18
N MET A 45 8.06 -4.04 6.96
CA MET A 45 8.98 -4.43 5.90
C MET A 45 8.38 -4.23 4.50
N TYR A 46 9.18 -3.67 3.58
CA TYR A 46 8.74 -3.26 2.23
C TYR A 46 8.10 -4.39 1.40
N TRP A 47 8.41 -5.65 1.68
CA TRP A 47 7.85 -6.79 0.95
C TRP A 47 6.37 -7.02 1.27
N GLU A 48 5.87 -6.55 2.42
CA GLU A 48 4.45 -6.63 2.80
C GLU A 48 3.56 -5.88 1.78
N PRO A 49 3.77 -4.57 1.52
CA PRO A 49 3.03 -3.86 0.47
C PRO A 49 3.39 -4.36 -0.93
N ALA A 50 4.63 -4.78 -1.19
CA ALA A 50 5.03 -5.29 -2.51
C ALA A 50 4.26 -6.56 -2.91
N LYS A 51 4.18 -7.57 -2.02
CA LYS A 51 3.41 -8.80 -2.29
C LYS A 51 1.92 -8.49 -2.39
N TYR A 52 1.40 -7.58 -1.57
CA TYR A 52 -0.01 -7.14 -1.61
C TYR A 52 -0.38 -6.56 -2.98
N VAL A 53 0.41 -5.59 -3.48
CA VAL A 53 0.19 -4.98 -4.79
C VAL A 53 0.35 -6.01 -5.93
N ALA A 54 1.34 -6.90 -5.85
CA ALA A 54 1.53 -7.95 -6.86
C ALA A 54 0.32 -8.89 -6.95
N LYS A 55 -0.21 -9.36 -5.81
CA LYS A 55 -1.40 -10.22 -5.76
C LYS A 55 -2.64 -9.48 -6.24
N LEU A 56 -2.81 -8.21 -5.88
CA LEU A 56 -3.91 -7.37 -6.37
C LEU A 56 -3.88 -7.19 -7.88
N ARG A 57 -2.73 -6.88 -8.49
CA ARG A 57 -2.59 -6.71 -9.95
C ARG A 57 -3.02 -7.95 -10.72
N ARG A 58 -2.84 -9.14 -10.14
CA ARG A 58 -3.29 -10.41 -10.72
C ARG A 58 -4.78 -10.66 -10.55
N LEU A 59 -5.39 -10.17 -9.47
CA LEU A 59 -6.77 -10.49 -9.09
C LEU A 59 -7.80 -9.44 -9.50
N LYS A 60 -7.42 -8.16 -9.50
CA LYS A 60 -8.36 -7.07 -9.78
C LYS A 60 -9.01 -7.24 -11.16
N THR A 61 -10.30 -6.95 -11.26
CA THR A 61 -11.08 -7.08 -12.50
C THR A 61 -11.38 -5.75 -13.17
N ASP A 62 -10.94 -4.65 -12.56
CA ASP A 62 -11.13 -3.28 -13.05
C ASP A 62 -9.83 -2.73 -13.68
N SER A 63 -9.94 -1.54 -14.29
CA SER A 63 -8.83 -0.80 -14.91
C SER A 63 -8.36 0.41 -14.08
N ASN A 64 -8.77 0.52 -12.81
CA ASN A 64 -8.38 1.64 -11.96
C ASN A 64 -6.87 1.60 -11.64
N PRO A 65 -6.22 2.78 -11.48
CA PRO A 65 -4.81 2.85 -11.13
C PRO A 65 -4.46 2.09 -9.85
N LEU A 66 -3.36 1.32 -9.91
CA LEU A 66 -2.78 0.61 -8.76
C LEU A 66 -1.27 0.83 -8.72
N LEU A 67 -0.86 1.83 -7.94
CA LEU A 67 0.52 2.26 -7.82
C LEU A 67 1.16 1.70 -6.55
N LEU A 68 2.41 1.24 -6.68
CA LEU A 68 3.30 0.99 -5.55
C LEU A 68 4.42 2.02 -5.65
N LYS A 69 4.50 2.91 -4.66
CA LYS A 69 5.57 3.89 -4.56
C LYS A 69 6.47 3.48 -3.41
N THR A 70 7.70 3.13 -3.74
CA THR A 70 8.71 2.74 -2.77
C THR A 70 9.75 3.84 -2.66
N ASN A 71 9.88 4.42 -1.48
CA ASN A 71 10.98 5.30 -1.17
C ASN A 71 12.24 4.47 -0.93
N MET A 72 13.21 4.57 -1.84
CA MET A 72 14.43 3.75 -1.81
C MET A 72 15.47 4.21 -0.78
N SER A 73 15.25 5.33 -0.09
CA SER A 73 16.24 5.93 0.83
C SER A 73 15.71 6.21 2.23
N ALA A 74 14.39 6.19 2.43
CA ALA A 74 13.76 6.44 3.72
C ALA A 74 13.58 5.19 4.59
N GLY A 75 13.34 5.41 5.89
CA GLY A 75 12.87 4.41 6.85
C GLY A 75 11.36 4.55 7.13
N HIS A 76 10.91 4.10 8.30
CA HIS A 76 9.49 4.06 8.67
C HIS A 76 8.81 5.43 8.65
N ALA A 77 9.46 6.44 9.23
CA ALA A 77 8.95 7.81 9.29
C ALA A 77 8.95 8.55 7.94
N GLY A 78 9.37 7.90 6.85
CA GLY A 78 9.50 8.52 5.54
C GLY A 78 10.72 9.43 5.42
N SER A 79 10.66 10.35 4.46
CA SER A 79 11.75 11.28 4.17
C SER A 79 11.96 12.30 5.30
N SER A 80 13.18 12.39 5.84
CA SER A 80 13.54 13.36 6.90
C SER A 80 13.90 14.75 6.37
N GLY A 81 14.20 14.88 5.07
CA GLY A 81 14.48 16.15 4.42
C GLY A 81 13.22 17.00 4.26
N ARG A 82 13.27 18.28 4.66
CA ARG A 82 12.12 19.22 4.58
C ARG A 82 11.43 19.20 3.22
N TYR A 83 12.20 19.26 2.13
CA TYR A 83 11.63 19.28 0.78
C TYR A 83 11.20 17.90 0.28
N ASP A 84 11.88 16.83 0.71
CA ASP A 84 11.53 15.48 0.31
C ASP A 84 10.19 15.06 0.93
N PHE A 85 9.95 15.40 2.20
CA PHE A 85 8.65 15.23 2.83
C PHE A 85 7.53 15.96 2.07
N LEU A 86 7.77 17.22 1.66
CA LEU A 86 6.79 17.98 0.89
C LEU A 86 6.54 17.38 -0.50
N ARG A 87 7.56 16.78 -1.14
CA ARG A 87 7.39 16.05 -2.41
C ARG A 87 6.58 14.78 -2.24
N GLU A 88 6.78 14.04 -1.15
CA GLU A 88 5.99 12.85 -0.81
C GLU A 88 4.50 13.23 -0.70
N ILE A 89 4.20 14.26 0.12
CA ILE A 89 2.84 14.78 0.27
C ILE A 89 2.27 15.26 -1.06
N ALA A 90 3.02 16.05 -1.84
CA ALA A 90 2.54 16.57 -3.10
C ALA A 90 2.15 15.46 -4.08
N PHE A 91 2.88 14.34 -4.09
CA PHE A 91 2.54 13.17 -4.91
C PHE A 91 1.23 12.52 -4.46
N ASP A 92 1.05 12.32 -3.15
CA ASP A 92 -0.17 11.71 -2.60
C ASP A 92 -1.40 12.56 -2.93
N TYR A 93 -1.33 13.88 -2.75
CA TYR A 93 -2.40 14.79 -3.12
C TYR A 93 -2.65 14.84 -4.62
N ALA A 94 -1.59 14.84 -5.45
CA ALA A 94 -1.74 14.79 -6.90
C ALA A 94 -2.47 13.52 -7.35
N PHE A 95 -2.15 12.37 -6.74
CA PHE A 95 -2.86 11.11 -6.97
C PHE A 95 -4.34 11.26 -6.61
N ILE A 96 -4.67 11.71 -5.39
CA ILE A 96 -6.06 11.87 -4.94
C ILE A 96 -6.84 12.82 -5.85
N LEU A 97 -6.31 14.02 -6.12
CA LEU A 97 -6.97 15.03 -6.96
C LEU A 97 -7.17 14.52 -8.39
N SER A 98 -6.22 13.77 -8.95
CA SER A 98 -6.38 13.15 -10.28
C SER A 98 -7.57 12.18 -10.32
N GLN A 99 -7.78 11.38 -9.28
CA GLN A 99 -8.89 10.43 -9.21
C GLN A 99 -10.24 11.12 -8.97
N MET A 100 -10.23 12.33 -8.41
CA MET A 100 -11.42 13.18 -8.23
C MET A 100 -11.75 14.04 -9.46
N GLY A 101 -10.95 13.95 -10.54
CA GLY A 101 -11.11 14.82 -11.73
C GLY A 101 -10.73 16.29 -11.50
N ALA A 102 -10.07 16.59 -10.38
CA ALA A 102 -9.60 17.92 -9.99
C ALA A 102 -8.09 18.11 -10.20
N GLY A 103 -7.43 17.15 -10.84
CA GLY A 103 -5.99 17.13 -11.10
C GLY A 103 -5.66 16.63 -12.51
N PRO A 104 -4.39 16.67 -12.90
CA PRO A 104 -3.96 16.17 -14.21
C PRO A 104 -4.29 14.68 -14.35
N ALA A 105 -4.77 14.28 -15.53
CA ALA A 105 -5.06 12.88 -15.82
C ALA A 105 -3.79 12.04 -15.68
N LEU A 106 -3.87 10.93 -14.92
CA LEU A 106 -2.82 9.92 -14.89
C LEU A 106 -2.90 9.11 -16.19
N ASN A 107 -2.40 9.68 -17.28
CA ASN A 107 -2.28 8.97 -18.55
C ASN A 107 -1.15 7.95 -18.41
N GLY A 108 -1.52 6.68 -18.26
CA GLY A 108 -0.58 5.57 -18.18
C GLY A 108 0.32 5.51 -19.42
N ARG A 109 1.63 5.39 -19.18
CA ARG A 109 2.51 4.61 -20.05
C ARG A 109 2.61 3.21 -19.47
#